data_AF-A0A946MH52-F1
#
_entry.id   AF-A0A946MH52-F1
#
_cell.length_a   1.000
_cell.length_b   1.000
_cell.length_c   1.000
_cell.angle_alpha   90.00
_cell.angle_beta   90.00
_cell.angle_gamma   90.00
#
_symmetry.space_group_name_H-M   'P 1'
#
loop_
_entity.id
_entity.type
_entity.pdbx_description
1 polymer ?
#
loop_
_entity_poly.entity_id
_entity_poly.type
_entity_poly.pdbx_seq_one_letter_code
_entity_poly.pdbx_strand_id
1 'polypeptide(L)'
;LNLPDGVASWLLGIVILSFIVFGIQGLVTGLLGSRVGDGLRFSLTQSAHRFDLTAKSKEARRLPNVPIVDTLLMSPGSAQPWRLPVTTGKPIEIISVIAFFATWTIVSLFLVGYSVNQYRTTNHSGWSWWLPTLSLLPSVGFAVWSGRILVRELKNQINIDPLKVEVSHQPIYPGQTIDVAISQGGALYVRSLRLFLVCEEVTSYHQGTDVRTETLEILREQLFVQRRFEITSKSRLAETFTVTIPPDAMHSFQSNFNCLQWRIVSVGRYRDYAEIRRGFSLVVHPPSEDTGDVNSSSGDAYAV
;
A
#
# COMPACT_ATOMS: atom_id res chain seq x y z
N LEU A 1 13.54 42.47 7.22
CA LEU A 1 14.92 42.19 6.74
C LEU A 1 15.12 42.98 5.45
N ASN A 2 16.17 43.82 5.36
CA ASN A 2 16.57 44.44 4.10
C ASN A 2 17.34 43.38 3.30
N LEU A 3 16.63 42.65 2.44
CA LEU A 3 17.25 41.70 1.53
C LEU A 3 17.74 42.48 0.29
N PRO A 4 19.00 42.29 -0.15
CA PRO A 4 19.54 43.01 -1.31
C PRO A 4 18.74 42.71 -2.59
N ASP A 5 18.73 43.65 -3.55
CA ASP A 5 17.92 43.60 -4.79
C ASP A 5 18.10 42.30 -5.61
N GLY A 6 19.25 41.62 -5.46
CA GLY A 6 19.48 40.32 -6.05
C GLY A 6 18.59 39.20 -5.47
N VAL A 7 18.22 39.27 -4.19
CA VAL A 7 17.45 38.23 -3.50
C VAL A 7 16.03 38.14 -4.05
N ALA A 8 15.42 39.26 -4.46
CA ALA A 8 14.09 39.26 -5.09
C ALA A 8 14.10 38.48 -6.42
N SER A 9 15.15 38.66 -7.23
CA SER A 9 15.35 37.94 -8.49
C SER A 9 15.64 36.45 -8.28
N TRP A 10 16.47 36.12 -7.29
CA TRP A 10 16.75 34.73 -6.91
C TRP A 10 15.52 34.02 -6.35
N LEU A 11 14.69 34.72 -5.56
CA LEU A 11 13.43 34.21 -5.04
C LEU A 11 12.41 33.95 -6.15
N LEU A 12 12.29 34.86 -7.11
CA LEU A 12 11.44 34.66 -8.29
C LEU A 12 11.90 33.42 -9.07
N GLY A 13 13.21 33.26 -9.22
CA GLY A 13 13.82 32.08 -9.83
C GLY A 13 13.43 30.79 -9.09
N ILE A 14 13.51 30.77 -7.76
CA ILE A 14 13.13 29.59 -6.95
C ILE A 14 11.63 29.31 -7.04
N VAL A 15 10.77 30.34 -7.00
CA VAL A 15 9.32 30.17 -7.11
C VAL A 15 8.94 29.64 -8.49
N ILE A 16 9.45 30.22 -9.57
CA ILE A 16 9.19 29.76 -10.94
C ILE A 16 9.77 28.35 -11.16
N LEU A 17 10.99 28.09 -10.69
CA LEU A 17 11.60 26.76 -10.77
C LEU A 17 10.78 25.74 -9.98
N SER A 18 10.23 26.10 -8.82
CA SER A 18 9.33 25.22 -8.07
C SER A 18 8.03 24.95 -8.83
N PHE A 19 7.43 25.97 -9.47
CA PHE A 19 6.25 25.78 -10.34
C PHE A 19 6.56 24.88 -11.54
N ILE A 20 7.74 25.01 -12.16
CA ILE A 20 8.17 24.20 -13.30
C ILE A 20 8.45 22.76 -12.86
N VAL A 21 9.27 22.56 -11.82
CA VAL A 21 9.64 21.23 -11.32
C VAL A 21 8.40 20.49 -10.84
N PHE A 22 7.52 21.13 -10.08
CA PHE A 22 6.33 20.47 -9.56
C PHE A 22 5.18 20.39 -10.57
N GLY A 23 5.09 21.31 -11.53
CA GLY A 23 4.19 21.20 -12.68
C GLY A 23 4.57 20.03 -13.59
N ILE A 24 5.87 19.86 -13.86
CA ILE A 24 6.41 18.68 -14.55
C ILE A 24 6.15 17.44 -13.71
N GLN A 25 6.39 17.46 -12.39
CA GLN A 25 6.17 16.31 -11.54
C GLN A 25 4.70 15.90 -11.46
N GLY A 26 3.75 16.85 -11.42
CA GLY A 26 2.31 16.59 -11.45
C GLY A 26 1.82 16.06 -12.80
N LEU A 27 2.42 16.54 -13.89
CA LEU A 27 2.12 16.07 -15.24
C LEU A 27 2.71 14.68 -15.50
N VAL A 28 3.92 14.43 -14.98
CA VAL A 28 4.57 13.12 -14.94
C VAL A 28 3.75 12.17 -14.07
N THR A 29 3.39 12.50 -12.84
CA THR A 29 2.60 11.58 -11.99
C THR A 29 1.17 11.39 -12.50
N GLY A 30 0.57 12.36 -13.18
CA GLY A 30 -0.73 12.21 -13.84
C GLY A 30 -0.68 11.30 -15.06
N LEU A 31 0.35 11.44 -15.91
CA LEU A 31 0.53 10.59 -17.09
C LEU A 31 1.10 9.21 -16.75
N LEU A 32 2.10 9.14 -15.87
CA LEU A 32 2.72 7.90 -15.38
C LEU A 32 1.86 7.20 -14.32
N GLY A 33 0.99 7.89 -13.60
CA GLY A 33 0.00 7.24 -12.72
C GLY A 33 -0.97 6.36 -13.50
N SER A 34 -1.20 6.65 -14.78
CA SER A 34 -1.97 5.81 -15.70
C SER A 34 -1.13 4.80 -16.51
N ARG A 35 0.21 4.95 -16.56
CA ARG A 35 1.09 4.18 -17.46
C ARG A 35 2.23 3.39 -16.80
N VAL A 36 2.62 3.74 -15.57
CA VAL A 36 3.86 3.25 -14.91
C VAL A 36 3.61 2.79 -13.46
N GLY A 37 2.45 3.13 -12.89
CA GLY A 37 2.11 2.87 -11.49
C GLY A 37 2.20 1.42 -11.06
N ASP A 38 1.99 0.48 -11.97
CA ASP A 38 2.04 -0.95 -11.66
C ASP A 38 3.47 -1.50 -11.86
N GLY A 39 4.13 -1.21 -12.99
CA GLY A 39 5.50 -1.69 -13.27
C GLY A 39 6.58 -1.20 -12.30
N LEU A 40 6.53 0.05 -11.85
CA LEU A 40 7.51 0.59 -10.88
C LEU A 40 7.34 -0.03 -9.48
N ARG A 41 6.11 -0.39 -9.11
CA ARG A 41 5.83 -1.08 -7.83
C ARG A 41 6.43 -2.47 -7.84
N PHE A 42 6.26 -3.22 -8.93
CA PHE A 42 6.91 -4.53 -9.10
C PHE A 42 8.43 -4.43 -9.03
N SER A 43 9.05 -3.46 -9.70
CA SER A 43 10.53 -3.28 -9.66
C SER A 43 11.05 -2.81 -8.31
N LEU A 44 10.28 -1.99 -7.56
CA LEU A 44 10.66 -1.54 -6.23
C LEU A 44 10.49 -2.65 -5.17
N THR A 45 9.41 -3.43 -5.24
CA THR A 45 9.28 -4.64 -4.41
C THR A 45 10.37 -5.66 -4.73
N GLN A 46 10.76 -5.81 -6.00
CA GLN A 46 11.86 -6.67 -6.42
C GLN A 46 13.21 -6.17 -5.89
N SER A 47 13.44 -4.85 -5.92
CA SER A 47 14.69 -4.24 -5.44
C SER A 47 14.82 -4.35 -3.92
N ALA A 48 13.73 -4.12 -3.17
CA ALA A 48 13.71 -4.28 -1.72
C ALA A 48 14.05 -5.72 -1.29
N HIS A 49 13.50 -6.73 -1.98
CA HIS A 49 13.82 -8.12 -1.68
C HIS A 49 15.22 -8.55 -2.13
N ARG A 50 15.78 -7.99 -3.21
CA ARG A 50 17.19 -8.28 -3.62
C ARG A 50 18.22 -7.86 -2.56
N PHE A 51 17.96 -6.81 -1.80
CA PHE A 51 18.89 -6.35 -0.76
C PHE A 51 18.83 -7.19 0.53
N ASP A 52 17.78 -8.00 0.74
CA ASP A 52 17.58 -8.79 1.97
C ASP A 52 18.03 -10.28 1.84
N LEU A 53 18.50 -10.67 0.65
CA LEU A 53 18.92 -12.05 0.35
C LEU A 53 20.28 -12.45 0.96
N THR A 54 21.00 -11.53 1.60
CA THR A 54 22.31 -11.82 2.19
C THR A 54 22.26 -12.43 3.59
N ALA A 55 21.10 -12.43 4.28
CA ALA A 55 21.00 -12.84 5.69
C ALA A 55 20.29 -14.19 5.97
N LYS A 56 19.42 -14.71 5.08
CA LYS A 56 18.49 -15.83 5.40
C LYS A 56 18.67 -17.08 4.50
N SER A 57 19.91 -17.56 4.36
CA SER A 57 20.34 -18.41 3.23
C SER A 57 20.16 -19.94 3.32
N LYS A 58 19.43 -20.50 4.30
CA LYS A 58 19.26 -21.96 4.42
C LYS A 58 17.89 -22.51 3.99
N GLU A 59 16.79 -21.85 4.32
CA GLU A 59 15.43 -22.24 3.89
C GLU A 59 15.07 -21.72 2.49
N ALA A 60 15.51 -20.51 2.14
CA ALA A 60 15.35 -19.91 0.81
C ALA A 60 15.96 -20.78 -0.32
N ARG A 61 16.83 -21.73 0.03
CA ARG A 61 17.46 -22.65 -0.92
C ARG A 61 16.56 -23.82 -1.33
N ARG A 62 15.53 -24.17 -0.56
CA ARG A 62 14.63 -25.30 -0.90
C ARG A 62 13.46 -24.88 -1.80
N LEU A 63 13.00 -23.63 -1.72
CA LEU A 63 11.87 -23.10 -2.50
C LEU A 63 12.21 -21.71 -3.06
N PRO A 64 12.99 -21.61 -4.15
CA PRO A 64 13.59 -20.36 -4.60
C PRO A 64 12.59 -19.31 -5.09
N ASN A 65 11.41 -19.75 -5.53
CA ASN A 65 10.40 -18.88 -6.12
C ASN A 65 9.15 -18.69 -5.23
N VAL A 66 9.16 -19.19 -4.00
CA VAL A 66 8.06 -18.95 -3.05
C VAL A 66 8.39 -17.69 -2.26
N PRO A 67 7.49 -16.69 -2.18
CA PRO A 67 7.76 -15.47 -1.43
C PRO A 67 8.03 -15.81 0.04
N ILE A 68 9.14 -15.30 0.56
CA ILE A 68 9.52 -15.51 1.96
C ILE A 68 8.58 -14.69 2.83
N VAL A 69 7.91 -15.35 3.77
CA VAL A 69 7.14 -14.64 4.79
C VAL A 69 8.13 -13.96 5.74
N ASP A 70 8.20 -12.63 5.67
CA ASP A 70 9.01 -11.84 6.59
C ASP A 70 8.40 -11.87 7.99
N THR A 71 8.89 -12.82 8.78
CA THR A 71 8.61 -12.98 10.22
C THR A 71 8.87 -11.70 11.02
N LEU A 72 9.67 -10.75 10.51
CA LEU A 72 9.96 -9.46 11.15
C LEU A 72 8.80 -8.45 11.03
N LEU A 73 7.96 -8.56 10.00
CA LEU A 73 6.76 -7.73 9.84
C LEU A 73 5.53 -8.35 10.52
N MET A 74 5.66 -9.58 11.00
CA MET A 74 4.61 -10.31 11.69
C MET A 74 4.65 -10.01 13.19
N SER A 75 3.71 -9.19 13.64
CA SER A 75 3.40 -9.11 15.07
C SER A 75 2.73 -10.42 15.49
N PRO A 76 3.09 -11.03 16.63
CA PRO A 76 2.31 -12.14 17.18
C PRO A 76 0.86 -11.70 17.35
N GLY A 77 -0.08 -12.58 16.96
CA GLY A 77 -1.50 -12.29 17.06
C GLY A 77 -2.01 -12.40 18.50
N SER A 78 -3.24 -11.91 18.70
CA SER A 78 -3.88 -11.79 20.01
C SER A 78 -4.92 -12.89 20.28
N ALA A 79 -5.52 -13.44 19.24
CA ALA A 79 -6.45 -14.58 19.27
C ALA A 79 -5.86 -15.81 18.56
N GLN A 80 -5.10 -15.62 17.49
CA GLN A 80 -4.37 -16.67 16.76
C GLN A 80 -2.88 -16.32 16.67
N PRO A 81 -1.97 -17.30 16.52
CA PRO A 81 -0.53 -17.07 16.65
C PRO A 81 0.06 -16.13 15.58
N TRP A 82 -0.51 -16.10 14.36
CA TRP A 82 0.05 -15.38 13.23
C TRP A 82 -0.85 -14.23 12.76
N ARG A 83 -0.42 -12.96 12.90
CA ARG A 83 -1.14 -11.81 12.35
C ARG A 83 -0.68 -11.50 10.92
N LEU A 84 -1.62 -11.40 10.00
CA LEU A 84 -1.30 -11.09 8.60
C LEU A 84 -0.99 -9.59 8.41
N PRO A 85 0.07 -9.24 7.65
CA PRO A 85 0.37 -7.86 7.34
C PRO A 85 -0.66 -7.28 6.36
N VAL A 86 -1.06 -6.03 6.60
CA VAL A 86 -1.93 -5.28 5.68
C VAL A 86 -1.09 -4.84 4.48
N THR A 87 -1.39 -5.35 3.29
CA THR A 87 -0.68 -5.00 2.05
C THR A 87 -1.34 -3.87 1.27
N THR A 88 -2.62 -3.57 1.57
CA THR A 88 -3.31 -2.46 0.91
C THR A 88 -3.13 -1.17 1.68
N GLY A 89 -2.16 -0.38 1.20
CA GLY A 89 -2.11 1.05 1.42
C GLY A 89 -1.64 1.70 0.12
N LYS A 90 -2.07 2.93 -0.14
CA LYS A 90 -1.43 3.79 -1.14
C LYS A 90 -0.48 4.78 -0.44
N PRO A 91 0.58 4.33 0.25
CA PRO A 91 1.40 5.21 1.07
C PRO A 91 2.08 6.28 0.21
N ILE A 92 2.48 5.95 -1.02
CA ILE A 92 3.15 6.86 -1.94
C ILE A 92 2.23 8.03 -2.34
N GLU A 93 0.95 7.77 -2.61
CA GLU A 93 -0.02 8.82 -2.97
C GLU A 93 -0.19 9.80 -1.79
N ILE A 94 -0.33 9.27 -0.58
CA ILE A 94 -0.52 10.09 0.63
C ILE A 94 0.74 10.88 0.98
N ILE A 95 1.92 10.26 0.91
CA ILE A 95 3.20 10.94 1.11
C ILE A 95 3.37 12.06 0.09
N SER A 96 2.98 11.85 -1.17
CA SER A 96 3.06 12.89 -2.20
C SER A 96 2.13 14.07 -1.91
N VAL A 97 0.91 13.82 -1.41
CA VAL A 97 -0.04 14.87 -1.02
C VAL A 97 0.45 15.63 0.21
N ILE A 98 1.01 14.94 1.21
CA ILE A 98 1.60 15.56 2.41
C ILE A 98 2.77 16.46 2.02
N ALA A 99 3.70 15.96 1.19
CA ALA A 99 4.84 16.72 0.71
C ALA A 99 4.38 17.96 -0.06
N PHE A 100 3.41 17.81 -0.97
CA PHE A 100 2.85 18.91 -1.75
C PHE A 100 2.21 19.98 -0.86
N PHE A 101 1.40 19.57 0.12
CA PHE A 101 0.79 20.48 1.09
C PHE A 101 1.83 21.22 1.93
N ALA A 102 2.85 20.52 2.42
CA ALA A 102 3.93 21.11 3.21
C ALA A 102 4.72 22.15 2.40
N THR A 103 5.10 21.81 1.17
CA THR A 103 5.80 22.74 0.26
C THR A 103 4.97 24.00 0.01
N TRP A 104 3.69 23.86 -0.34
CA TRP A 104 2.83 25.01 -0.63
C TRP A 104 2.51 25.87 0.60
N THR A 105 2.46 25.26 1.78
CA THR A 105 2.31 25.98 3.04
C THR A 105 3.54 26.85 3.31
N ILE A 106 4.75 26.30 3.13
CA ILE A 106 6.01 27.04 3.32
C ILE A 106 6.13 28.20 2.34
N VAL A 107 5.86 27.96 1.04
CA VAL A 107 5.90 29.02 0.02
C VAL A 107 4.88 30.12 0.33
N SER A 108 3.66 29.75 0.75
CA SER A 108 2.63 30.72 1.13
C SER A 108 3.04 31.58 2.33
N LEU A 109 3.59 30.95 3.39
CA LEU A 109 4.06 31.67 4.58
C LEU A 109 5.19 32.64 4.24
N PHE A 110 6.12 32.22 3.38
CA PHE A 110 7.22 33.08 2.94
C PHE A 110 6.73 34.26 2.10
N LEU A 111 5.81 34.03 1.15
CA LEU A 111 5.17 35.08 0.33
C LEU A 111 4.40 36.08 1.19
N VAL A 112 3.67 35.63 2.21
CA VAL A 112 2.98 36.49 3.18
C VAL A 112 4.00 37.35 3.95
N GLY A 113 5.04 36.74 4.50
CA GLY A 113 6.07 37.47 5.25
C GLY A 113 6.81 38.50 4.39
N TYR A 114 7.14 38.14 3.15
CA TYR A 114 7.76 39.06 2.19
C TYR A 114 6.82 40.21 1.82
N SER A 115 5.55 39.91 1.52
CA SER A 115 4.54 40.94 1.17
C SER A 115 4.31 41.92 2.31
N VAL A 116 4.23 41.44 3.56
CA VAL A 116 4.08 42.30 4.75
C VAL A 116 5.32 43.16 4.98
N ASN A 117 6.53 42.58 4.86
CA ASN A 117 7.77 43.33 5.00
C ASN A 117 7.87 44.42 3.93
N GLN A 118 7.57 44.09 2.67
CA GLN A 118 7.61 45.02 1.54
C GLN A 118 6.58 46.16 1.69
N TYR A 119 5.37 45.86 2.15
CA TYR A 119 4.34 46.86 2.44
C TYR A 119 4.79 47.85 3.54
N ARG A 120 5.57 47.37 4.52
CA ARG A 120 6.06 48.21 5.62
C ARG A 120 7.29 49.06 5.25
N THR A 121 8.13 48.60 4.32
CA THR A 121 9.43 49.24 4.03
C THR A 121 9.44 50.09 2.77
N THR A 122 8.49 49.92 1.84
CA THR A 122 8.63 50.45 0.48
C THR A 122 7.70 51.63 0.24
N ASN A 123 8.25 52.75 -0.26
CA ASN A 123 7.47 53.83 -0.86
C ASN A 123 6.90 53.30 -2.20
N HIS A 124 5.61 53.48 -2.48
CA HIS A 124 4.79 52.68 -3.43
C HIS A 124 5.14 52.82 -4.94
N SER A 125 6.41 53.09 -5.30
CA SER A 125 6.82 53.58 -6.62
C SER A 125 7.54 52.55 -7.52
N GLY A 126 7.67 51.27 -7.12
CA GLY A 126 8.43 50.26 -7.89
C GLY A 126 7.57 49.19 -8.59
N TRP A 127 8.08 48.56 -9.64
CA TRP A 127 7.41 47.42 -10.32
C TRP A 127 7.28 46.18 -9.40
N SER A 128 8.07 46.09 -8.33
CA SER A 128 8.24 44.88 -7.52
C SER A 128 7.16 44.62 -6.46
N TRP A 129 6.24 45.55 -6.16
CA TRP A 129 5.32 45.40 -5.03
C TRP A 129 4.06 44.58 -5.32
N TRP A 130 3.55 44.63 -6.55
CA TRP A 130 2.29 43.94 -6.90
C TRP A 130 2.49 42.46 -7.23
N LEU A 131 3.67 42.07 -7.71
CA LEU A 131 3.99 40.70 -8.12
C LEU A 131 3.89 39.68 -6.96
N PRO A 132 4.45 39.93 -5.76
CA PRO A 132 4.27 39.05 -4.60
C PRO A 132 2.81 38.98 -4.15
N THR A 133 2.08 40.10 -4.21
CA THR A 133 0.66 40.14 -3.84
C THR A 133 -0.21 39.34 -4.81
N LEU A 134 0.07 39.42 -6.12
CA LEU A 134 -0.66 38.67 -7.14
C LEU A 134 -0.37 37.16 -7.06
N SER A 135 0.88 36.76 -6.78
CA SER A 135 1.28 35.35 -6.64
C SER A 135 0.82 34.70 -5.33
N LEU A 136 0.42 35.50 -4.33
CA LEU A 136 -0.13 35.02 -3.07
C LEU A 136 -1.47 34.31 -3.26
N LEU A 137 -2.34 34.82 -4.16
CA LEU A 137 -3.64 34.22 -4.46
C LEU A 137 -3.53 32.74 -4.92
N PRO A 138 -2.78 32.40 -5.98
CA PRO A 138 -2.64 31.00 -6.39
C PRO A 138 -1.90 30.15 -5.34
N SER A 139 -0.88 30.69 -4.66
CA SER A 139 -0.14 29.96 -3.62
C SER A 139 -1.05 29.51 -2.47
N VAL A 140 -1.82 30.43 -1.90
CA VAL A 140 -2.79 30.13 -0.84
C VAL A 140 -3.90 29.21 -1.36
N GLY A 141 -4.35 29.41 -2.61
CA GLY A 141 -5.29 28.53 -3.28
C GLY A 141 -4.83 27.07 -3.31
N PHE A 142 -3.58 26.81 -3.72
CA PHE A 142 -3.01 25.46 -3.75
C PHE A 142 -2.82 24.86 -2.36
N ALA A 143 -2.38 25.65 -1.37
CA ALA A 143 -2.25 25.20 0.01
C ALA A 143 -3.61 24.78 0.60
N VAL A 144 -4.65 25.59 0.42
CA VAL A 144 -6.01 25.27 0.89
C VAL A 144 -6.57 24.06 0.16
N TRP A 145 -6.42 24.00 -1.17
CA TRP A 145 -6.92 22.88 -1.97
C TRP A 145 -6.27 21.55 -1.56
N SER A 146 -4.94 21.52 -1.48
CA SER A 146 -4.20 20.32 -1.05
C SER A 146 -4.48 19.94 0.41
N GLY A 147 -4.64 20.93 1.30
CA GLY A 147 -5.06 20.70 2.68
C GLY A 147 -6.44 20.04 2.77
N ARG A 148 -7.39 20.44 1.93
CA ARG A 148 -8.73 19.80 1.87
C ARG A 148 -8.65 18.35 1.39
N ILE A 149 -7.81 18.06 0.40
CA ILE A 149 -7.56 16.69 -0.07
C ILE A 149 -6.92 15.86 1.04
N LEU A 150 -5.89 16.39 1.70
CA LEU A 150 -5.21 15.71 2.79
C LEU A 150 -6.16 15.42 3.96
N VAL A 151 -6.98 16.38 4.38
CA VAL A 151 -7.98 16.16 5.44
C VAL A 151 -8.99 15.10 5.04
N ARG A 152 -9.43 15.08 3.78
CA ARG A 152 -10.34 14.04 3.27
C ARG A 152 -9.69 12.66 3.35
N GLU A 153 -8.42 12.55 2.96
CA GLU A 153 -7.68 11.28 2.95
C GLU A 153 -7.36 10.80 4.38
N LEU A 154 -6.92 11.70 5.24
CA LEU A 154 -6.66 11.42 6.65
C LEU A 154 -7.93 11.05 7.42
N LYS A 155 -9.05 11.72 7.15
CA LYS A 155 -10.34 11.37 7.79
C LYS A 155 -10.77 9.94 7.46
N ASN A 156 -10.44 9.44 6.27
CA ASN A 156 -10.71 8.05 5.89
C ASN A 156 -9.80 7.03 6.60
N GLN A 157 -8.63 7.45 7.10
CA GLN A 157 -7.64 6.55 7.73
C GLN A 157 -7.57 6.63 9.25
N ILE A 158 -7.70 7.83 9.84
CA ILE A 158 -7.36 8.07 11.25
C ILE A 158 -8.42 7.52 12.22
N ASN A 159 -9.68 7.41 11.83
CA ASN A 159 -10.77 7.18 12.79
C ASN A 159 -11.28 5.73 12.86
N ILE A 160 -10.63 4.81 12.15
CA ILE A 160 -11.06 3.40 12.08
C ILE A 160 -9.92 2.53 12.54
N ASP A 161 -10.13 1.87 13.69
CA ASP A 161 -9.22 0.86 14.19
C ASP A 161 -9.01 -0.20 13.09
N PRO A 162 -7.76 -0.51 12.68
CA PRO A 162 -7.50 -1.46 11.62
C PRO A 162 -8.13 -2.82 11.94
N LEU A 163 -8.85 -3.39 10.96
CA LEU A 163 -9.21 -4.80 11.01
C LEU A 163 -7.93 -5.62 11.12
N LYS A 164 -7.85 -6.46 12.14
CA LYS A 164 -6.78 -7.43 12.33
C LYS A 164 -7.29 -8.78 11.83
N VAL A 165 -6.48 -9.43 11.01
CA VAL A 165 -6.73 -10.79 10.54
C VAL A 165 -5.58 -11.65 11.02
N GLU A 166 -5.91 -12.72 11.71
CA GLU A 166 -4.97 -13.63 12.31
C GLU A 166 -5.29 -15.06 11.85
N VAL A 167 -4.27 -15.89 11.66
CA VAL A 167 -4.38 -17.25 11.13
C VAL A 167 -3.75 -18.26 12.08
N SER A 168 -4.30 -19.47 12.10
CA SER A 168 -3.91 -20.55 13.01
C SER A 168 -2.49 -21.07 12.80
N HIS A 169 -2.05 -21.23 11.56
CA HIS A 169 -0.76 -21.84 11.26
C HIS A 169 -0.18 -21.33 9.93
N GLN A 170 1.15 -21.41 9.84
CA GLN A 170 1.94 -21.20 8.62
C GLN A 170 3.11 -22.20 8.64
N PRO A 171 3.54 -22.75 7.50
CA PRO A 171 3.03 -22.56 6.13
C PRO A 171 1.68 -23.23 5.87
N ILE A 172 0.99 -22.83 4.80
CA ILE A 172 -0.32 -23.36 4.39
C ILE A 172 -0.15 -24.12 3.07
N TYR A 173 -0.80 -25.28 2.94
CA TYR A 173 -0.75 -26.11 1.73
C TYR A 173 -2.14 -26.21 1.05
N PRO A 174 -2.19 -26.47 -0.27
CA PRO A 174 -3.44 -26.75 -0.97
C PRO A 174 -4.23 -27.88 -0.31
N GLY A 175 -5.55 -27.75 -0.23
CA GLY A 175 -6.45 -28.74 0.39
C GLY A 175 -6.53 -28.67 1.91
N GLN A 176 -5.71 -27.85 2.58
CA GLN A 176 -5.78 -27.68 4.03
C GLN A 176 -6.85 -26.67 4.46
N THR A 177 -7.39 -26.90 5.65
CA THR A 177 -8.29 -25.97 6.35
C THR A 177 -7.50 -25.11 7.33
N ILE A 178 -7.72 -23.81 7.30
CA ILE A 178 -7.10 -22.83 8.21
C ILE A 178 -8.18 -22.11 9.01
N ASP A 179 -7.92 -21.86 10.29
CA ASP A 179 -8.80 -21.04 11.10
C ASP A 179 -8.35 -19.58 11.01
N VAL A 180 -9.27 -18.72 10.60
CA VAL A 180 -9.06 -17.28 10.45
C VAL A 180 -9.86 -16.56 11.52
N ALA A 181 -9.16 -15.85 12.40
CA ALA A 181 -9.76 -14.97 13.38
C ALA A 181 -9.69 -13.52 12.91
N ILE A 182 -10.82 -12.84 12.91
CA ILE A 182 -10.91 -11.42 12.62
C ILE A 182 -11.24 -10.65 13.88
N SER A 183 -10.52 -9.56 14.11
CA SER A 183 -10.85 -8.64 15.19
C SER A 183 -10.82 -7.18 14.75
N GLN A 184 -11.83 -6.42 15.16
CA GLN A 184 -11.91 -4.99 14.92
C GLN A 184 -12.48 -4.28 16.13
N GLY A 185 -11.74 -3.31 16.65
CA GLY A 185 -12.19 -2.41 17.70
C GLY A 185 -12.78 -1.11 17.16
N GLY A 186 -13.11 -0.20 18.08
CA GLY A 186 -13.62 1.13 17.76
C GLY A 186 -15.11 1.32 18.07
N ALA A 187 -15.61 2.52 17.77
CA ALA A 187 -17.01 2.89 17.86
C ALA A 187 -17.52 3.19 16.44
N LEU A 188 -18.00 2.16 15.74
CA LEU A 188 -18.26 2.22 14.30
C LEU A 188 -19.58 1.53 13.96
N TYR A 189 -20.41 2.20 13.17
CA TYR A 189 -21.56 1.58 12.54
C TYR A 189 -21.18 1.00 11.17
N VAL A 190 -21.25 -0.33 11.06
CA VAL A 190 -20.84 -1.07 9.86
C VAL A 190 -22.08 -1.46 9.06
N ARG A 191 -22.21 -0.92 7.85
CA ARG A 191 -23.31 -1.27 6.93
C ARG A 191 -23.11 -2.68 6.37
N SER A 192 -21.88 -2.99 5.95
CA SER A 192 -21.50 -4.34 5.54
C SER A 192 -20.00 -4.55 5.65
N LEU A 193 -19.60 -5.66 6.25
CA LEU A 193 -18.24 -6.18 6.20
C LEU A 193 -18.25 -7.48 5.40
N ARG A 194 -17.38 -7.58 4.41
CA ARG A 194 -17.21 -8.79 3.59
C ARG A 194 -15.75 -9.16 3.56
N LEU A 195 -15.43 -10.44 3.67
CA LEU A 195 -14.10 -10.96 3.46
C LEU A 195 -14.12 -11.93 2.28
N PHE A 196 -13.09 -11.83 1.45
CA PHE A 196 -12.88 -12.70 0.29
C PHE A 196 -11.50 -13.34 0.37
N LEU A 197 -11.42 -14.62 0.03
CA LEU A 197 -10.16 -15.25 -0.37
C LEU A 197 -9.96 -14.96 -1.85
N VAL A 198 -8.83 -14.35 -2.20
CA VAL A 198 -8.52 -13.97 -3.57
C VAL A 198 -7.17 -14.54 -3.95
N CYS A 199 -7.13 -15.20 -5.11
CA CYS A 199 -5.91 -15.57 -5.80
C CYS A 199 -5.77 -14.67 -7.02
N GLU A 200 -4.67 -13.91 -7.07
CA GLU A 200 -4.37 -13.02 -8.18
C GLU A 200 -3.06 -13.41 -8.85
N GLU A 201 -3.10 -13.53 -10.17
CA GLU A 201 -1.92 -13.62 -11.02
C GLU A 201 -1.60 -12.23 -11.54
N VAL A 202 -0.35 -11.81 -11.38
CA VAL A 202 0.15 -10.56 -11.91
C VAL A 202 1.30 -10.84 -12.85
N THR A 203 1.04 -10.60 -14.13
CA THR A 203 2.02 -10.79 -15.20
C THR A 203 2.47 -9.43 -15.71
N SER A 204 3.78 -9.26 -15.85
CA SER A 204 4.38 -8.09 -16.48
C SER A 204 5.10 -8.52 -17.75
N TYR A 205 4.73 -7.92 -18.88
CA TYR A 205 5.31 -8.22 -20.18
C TYR A 205 5.67 -6.93 -20.93
N HIS A 206 6.62 -7.06 -21.86
CA HIS A 206 7.02 -5.95 -22.73
C HIS A 206 6.15 -5.95 -24.00
N GLN A 207 5.47 -4.83 -24.27
CA GLN A 207 4.80 -4.57 -25.53
C GLN A 207 5.56 -3.48 -26.30
N GLY A 208 6.50 -3.91 -27.14
CA GLY A 208 7.45 -3.00 -27.79
C GLY A 208 8.43 -2.41 -26.78
N THR A 209 8.49 -1.09 -26.66
CA THR A 209 9.26 -0.37 -25.63
C THR A 209 8.48 -0.11 -24.34
N ASP A 210 7.20 -0.50 -24.29
CA ASP A 210 6.33 -0.28 -23.14
C ASP A 210 6.30 -1.52 -22.23
N VAL A 211 6.30 -1.32 -20.91
CA VAL A 211 6.13 -2.41 -19.94
C VAL A 211 4.70 -2.37 -19.46
N ARG A 212 3.96 -3.45 -19.71
CA ARG A 212 2.57 -3.59 -19.26
C ARG A 212 2.47 -4.62 -18.17
N THR A 213 1.67 -4.31 -17.16
CA THR A 213 1.34 -5.21 -16.08
C THR A 213 -0.14 -5.48 -16.11
N GLU A 214 -0.51 -6.76 -16.16
CA GLU A 214 -1.88 -7.23 -16.11
C GLU A 214 -2.09 -8.01 -14.81
N THR A 215 -3.21 -7.73 -14.13
CA THR A 215 -3.62 -8.44 -12.92
C THR A 215 -4.92 -9.18 -13.21
N LEU A 216 -4.92 -10.50 -13.02
CA LEU A 216 -6.06 -11.38 -13.20
C LEU A 216 -6.45 -12.00 -11.86
N GLU A 217 -7.70 -11.81 -11.43
CA GLU A 217 -8.29 -12.54 -10.30
C GLU A 217 -8.66 -13.96 -10.76
N ILE A 218 -7.84 -14.95 -10.42
CA ILE A 218 -8.07 -16.36 -10.77
C ILE A 218 -9.18 -16.95 -9.89
N LEU A 219 -9.12 -16.67 -8.59
CA LEU A 219 -10.09 -17.16 -7.61
C LEU A 219 -10.61 -15.98 -6.81
N ARG A 220 -11.92 -15.95 -6.58
CA ARG A 220 -12.54 -15.05 -5.63
C ARG A 220 -13.67 -15.76 -4.88
N GLU A 221 -13.37 -16.18 -3.66
CA GLU A 221 -14.32 -16.87 -2.80
C GLU A 221 -14.73 -15.98 -1.64
N GLN A 222 -16.01 -15.99 -1.29
CA GLN A 222 -16.52 -15.19 -0.18
C GLN A 222 -16.47 -15.98 1.13
N LEU A 223 -15.61 -15.56 2.06
CA LEU A 223 -15.38 -16.25 3.32
C LEU A 223 -16.38 -15.83 4.41
N PHE A 224 -16.68 -14.53 4.47
CA PHE A 224 -17.48 -13.97 5.55
C PHE A 224 -18.29 -12.78 5.06
N VAL A 225 -19.55 -12.69 5.50
CA VAL A 225 -20.39 -11.50 5.29
C VAL A 225 -21.24 -11.24 6.51
N GLN A 226 -21.11 -10.02 7.04
CA GLN A 226 -21.99 -9.51 8.07
C GLN A 226 -22.49 -8.13 7.66
N ARG A 227 -23.76 -7.84 7.98
CA ARG A 227 -24.45 -6.61 7.57
C ARG A 227 -25.09 -5.96 8.78
N ARG A 228 -25.12 -4.62 8.78
CA ARG A 228 -25.84 -3.78 9.74
C ARG A 228 -25.55 -4.14 11.20
N PHE A 229 -24.30 -4.01 11.60
CA PHE A 229 -23.88 -4.21 12.98
C PHE A 229 -23.10 -3.02 13.51
N GLU A 230 -23.03 -2.90 14.83
CA GLU A 230 -22.34 -1.82 15.52
C GLU A 230 -21.18 -2.39 16.33
N ILE A 231 -19.99 -1.86 16.08
CA ILE A 231 -18.81 -2.12 16.89
C ILE A 231 -18.80 -1.02 17.94
N THR A 232 -18.85 -1.40 19.21
CA THR A 232 -18.71 -0.45 20.32
C THR A 232 -17.48 -0.78 21.13
N SER A 233 -17.04 0.14 22.00
CA SER A 233 -15.93 -0.13 22.93
C SER A 233 -16.17 -1.39 23.79
N LYS A 234 -17.43 -1.71 24.09
CA LYS A 234 -17.85 -2.89 24.87
C LYS A 234 -18.05 -4.14 24.01
N SER A 235 -18.47 -3.98 22.74
CA SER A 235 -18.70 -5.07 21.79
C SER A 235 -17.76 -4.92 20.59
N ARG A 236 -16.54 -5.44 20.74
CA ARG A 236 -15.60 -5.55 19.63
C ARG A 236 -16.06 -6.64 18.68
N LEU A 237 -15.82 -6.46 17.39
CA LEU A 237 -15.99 -7.54 16.43
C LEU A 237 -14.87 -8.56 16.69
N ALA A 238 -15.24 -9.79 17.00
CA ALA A 238 -14.33 -10.92 17.14
C ALA A 238 -15.05 -12.16 16.59
N GLU A 239 -14.67 -12.59 15.41
CA GLU A 239 -15.28 -13.73 14.73
C GLU A 239 -14.18 -14.67 14.27
N THR A 240 -14.41 -15.97 14.40
CA THR A 240 -13.48 -17.01 13.95
C THR A 240 -14.23 -17.92 13.00
N PHE A 241 -13.64 -18.19 11.84
CA PHE A 241 -14.22 -19.10 10.85
C PHE A 241 -13.12 -19.92 10.17
N THR A 242 -13.49 -21.11 9.73
CA THR A 242 -12.59 -22.02 9.03
C THR A 242 -12.68 -21.77 7.52
N VAL A 243 -11.53 -21.67 6.87
CA VAL A 243 -11.37 -21.47 5.43
C VAL A 243 -10.68 -22.68 4.86
N THR A 244 -11.20 -23.23 3.76
CA THR A 244 -10.56 -24.33 3.05
C THR A 244 -9.83 -23.77 1.84
N ILE A 245 -8.53 -24.06 1.71
CA ILE A 245 -7.80 -23.75 0.48
C ILE A 245 -8.16 -24.83 -0.55
N PRO A 246 -8.58 -24.47 -1.78
CA PRO A 246 -8.91 -25.46 -2.80
C PRO A 246 -7.76 -26.46 -3.00
N PRO A 247 -8.03 -27.76 -3.19
CA PRO A 247 -6.99 -28.78 -3.38
C PRO A 247 -6.20 -28.58 -4.69
N ASP A 248 -6.83 -27.97 -5.68
CA ASP A 248 -6.27 -27.57 -6.98
C ASP A 248 -5.68 -26.14 -6.95
N ALA A 249 -5.59 -25.52 -5.77
CA ALA A 249 -5.01 -24.20 -5.62
C ALA A 249 -3.55 -24.18 -6.06
N MET A 250 -3.21 -23.24 -6.96
CA MET A 250 -1.82 -22.94 -7.27
C MET A 250 -1.10 -22.38 -6.04
N HIS A 251 0.15 -22.78 -5.83
CA HIS A 251 0.99 -22.25 -4.76
C HIS A 251 1.40 -20.80 -5.05
N SER A 252 1.66 -20.04 -3.98
CA SER A 252 2.23 -18.70 -4.10
C SER A 252 3.60 -18.78 -4.77
N PHE A 253 3.78 -18.00 -5.82
CA PHE A 253 4.97 -18.03 -6.64
C PHE A 253 5.35 -16.62 -7.07
N GLN A 254 6.65 -16.34 -7.14
CA GLN A 254 7.19 -15.06 -7.58
C GLN A 254 8.35 -15.29 -8.56
N SER A 255 8.21 -14.72 -9.75
CA SER A 255 9.20 -14.67 -10.82
C SER A 255 9.44 -13.20 -11.23
N ASN A 256 10.40 -12.98 -12.12
CA ASN A 256 10.70 -11.67 -12.68
C ASN A 256 9.51 -11.06 -13.45
N PHE A 257 8.70 -11.91 -14.11
CA PHE A 257 7.63 -11.45 -15.01
C PHE A 257 6.25 -11.99 -14.63
N ASN A 258 6.17 -12.91 -13.68
CA ASN A 258 4.90 -13.45 -13.22
C ASN A 258 4.91 -13.63 -11.71
N CYS A 259 3.79 -13.36 -11.07
CA CYS A 259 3.62 -13.51 -9.64
C CYS A 259 2.21 -13.99 -9.34
N LEU A 260 2.09 -15.09 -8.62
CA LEU A 260 0.83 -15.60 -8.11
C LEU A 260 0.79 -15.37 -6.61
N GLN A 261 -0.19 -14.58 -6.17
CA GLN A 261 -0.32 -14.14 -4.80
C GLN A 261 -1.70 -14.46 -4.24
N TRP A 262 -1.69 -14.97 -3.02
CA TRP A 262 -2.90 -15.24 -2.25
C TRP A 262 -3.13 -14.12 -1.24
N ARG A 263 -4.37 -13.68 -1.12
CA ARG A 263 -4.74 -12.62 -0.18
C ARG A 263 -6.12 -12.83 0.39
N ILE A 264 -6.29 -12.43 1.63
CA ILE A 264 -7.61 -12.20 2.20
C ILE A 264 -7.93 -10.71 2.00
N VAL A 265 -9.01 -10.41 1.29
CA VAL A 265 -9.44 -9.04 1.01
C VAL A 265 -10.68 -8.73 1.83
N SER A 266 -10.58 -7.78 2.75
CA SER A 266 -11.72 -7.23 3.47
C SER A 266 -12.28 -6.01 2.75
N VAL A 267 -13.59 -5.94 2.62
CA VAL A 267 -14.34 -4.84 2.05
C VAL A 267 -15.36 -4.36 3.09
N GLY A 268 -15.04 -3.24 3.72
CA GLY A 268 -15.87 -2.60 4.75
C GLY A 268 -16.60 -1.39 4.20
N ARG A 269 -17.93 -1.37 4.33
CA ARG A 269 -18.77 -0.18 4.10
C ARG A 269 -19.29 0.33 5.43
N TYR A 270 -18.91 1.54 5.79
CA TYR A 270 -19.30 2.19 7.04
C TYR A 270 -20.31 3.31 6.76
N ARG A 271 -20.97 3.83 7.81
CA ARG A 271 -22.01 4.86 7.61
C ARG A 271 -21.44 6.18 7.06
N ASP A 272 -20.35 6.64 7.65
CA ASP A 272 -19.82 8.00 7.47
C ASP A 272 -18.50 8.01 6.67
N TYR A 273 -18.07 6.85 6.14
CA TYR A 273 -16.81 6.66 5.42
C TYR A 273 -17.03 6.02 4.05
N ALA A 274 -16.07 6.27 3.15
CA ALA A 274 -16.00 5.58 1.87
C ALA A 274 -15.81 4.07 2.04
N GLU A 275 -16.00 3.30 0.97
CA GLU A 275 -15.69 1.86 0.97
C GLU A 275 -14.19 1.68 1.22
N ILE A 276 -13.85 0.95 2.29
CA ILE A 276 -12.47 0.66 2.66
C ILE A 276 -12.17 -0.77 2.26
N ARG A 277 -11.14 -0.93 1.44
CA ARG A 277 -10.61 -2.23 1.04
C ARG A 277 -9.25 -2.46 1.69
N ARG A 278 -9.05 -3.61 2.31
CA ARG A 278 -7.76 -4.02 2.87
C ARG A 278 -7.43 -5.45 2.49
N GLY A 279 -6.29 -5.64 1.85
CA GLY A 279 -5.70 -6.94 1.56
C GLY A 279 -4.74 -7.35 2.67
N PHE A 280 -4.76 -8.63 2.99
CA PHE A 280 -3.88 -9.30 3.93
C PHE A 280 -3.17 -10.43 3.17
N SER A 281 -1.84 -10.37 3.08
CA SER A 281 -1.08 -11.35 2.28
C SER A 281 -1.11 -12.73 2.90
N LEU A 282 -1.28 -13.76 2.09
CA LEU A 282 -1.22 -15.17 2.47
C LEU A 282 -0.19 -15.87 1.58
N VAL A 283 0.61 -16.76 2.15
CA VAL A 283 1.58 -17.57 1.40
C VAL A 283 1.14 -19.03 1.43
N VAL A 284 0.82 -19.56 0.26
CA VAL A 284 0.49 -20.97 0.04
C VAL A 284 1.73 -21.66 -0.52
N HIS A 285 2.21 -22.69 0.15
CA HIS A 285 3.36 -23.47 -0.28
C HIS A 285 2.96 -24.50 -1.34
N PRO A 286 3.90 -24.93 -2.21
CA PRO A 286 3.65 -26.07 -3.08
C PRO A 286 3.29 -27.30 -2.23
N PRO A 287 2.47 -28.21 -2.76
CA PRO A 287 2.18 -29.46 -2.08
C PRO A 287 3.50 -30.11 -1.68
N SER A 288 3.62 -30.53 -0.42
CA SER A 288 4.78 -31.30 0.01
C SER A 288 4.85 -32.53 -0.89
N GLU A 289 5.96 -32.73 -1.59
CA GLU A 289 6.28 -34.03 -2.18
C GLU A 289 6.29 -35.01 -1.01
N ASP A 290 5.17 -35.71 -0.84
CA ASP A 290 5.05 -36.76 0.13
C ASP A 290 6.15 -37.75 -0.23
N THR A 291 7.05 -37.98 0.71
CA THR A 291 8.19 -38.89 0.56
C THR A 291 7.64 -40.32 0.63
N GLY A 292 6.79 -40.68 -0.33
CA GLY A 292 6.00 -41.90 -0.40
C GLY A 292 6.57 -42.96 -1.34
N ASP A 293 7.70 -42.70 -2.00
CA ASP A 293 8.30 -43.60 -3.02
C ASP A 293 9.75 -44.02 -2.70
N VAL A 294 10.06 -44.41 -1.45
CA VAL A 294 11.38 -45.03 -1.12
C VAL A 294 11.29 -46.36 -0.36
N ASN A 295 10.11 -46.94 -0.15
CA ASN A 295 9.98 -48.25 0.52
C ASN A 295 9.23 -49.32 -0.30
N SER A 296 9.39 -49.31 -1.64
CA SER A 296 9.00 -50.44 -2.50
C SER A 296 10.20 -50.98 -3.29
N SER A 297 11.23 -51.44 -2.58
CA SER A 297 12.11 -52.50 -3.07
C SER A 297 12.61 -53.32 -1.88
N SER A 298 11.67 -54.04 -1.26
CA SER A 298 11.99 -55.20 -0.44
C SER A 298 12.75 -56.19 -1.31
N GLY A 299 13.85 -56.72 -0.75
CA GLY A 299 14.67 -57.72 -1.39
C GLY A 299 13.88 -58.97 -1.76
N ASP A 300 14.30 -59.57 -2.87
CA ASP A 300 14.18 -60.99 -3.09
C ASP A 300 15.46 -61.50 -3.78
N ALA A 301 16.08 -62.46 -3.07
CA ALA A 301 16.73 -63.66 -3.58
C ALA A 301 17.72 -63.56 -4.76
N TYR A 302 19.01 -63.71 -4.46
CA TYR A 302 19.85 -64.68 -5.19
C TYR A 302 20.77 -65.41 -4.20
N ALA A 303 20.34 -66.62 -3.85
CA ALA A 303 21.20 -67.70 -3.39
C ALA A 303 20.98 -68.87 -4.36
N VAL A 304 21.94 -69.07 -5.27
CA VAL A 304 22.39 -70.36 -5.82
C VAL A 304 23.86 -70.20 -6.19
#